data_AF-A0A7C7QDH7-F1
#
_entry.id   AF-A0A7C7QDH7-F1
#
_cell.length_a   1.000
_cell.length_b   1.000
_cell.length_c   1.000
_cell.angle_alpha   90.00
_cell.angle_beta   90.00
_cell.angle_gamma   90.00
#
_symmetry.space_group_name_H-M   'P 1'
#
loop_
_entity.id
_entity.type
_entity.pdbx_description
1 polymer ?
#
loop_
_entity_poly.entity_id
_entity_poly.type
_entity_poly.pdbx_seq_one_letter_code
_entity_poly.pdbx_strand_id
1 'polypeptide(L)' 'MSKITAHLAVGEGLSEPLITDVTIDALGIQIISFGKGLWRHASDTPSKIRRGMPRYSTIY' A
#
# COMPACT_ATOMS: atom_id res chain seq x y z
N MET A 1 7.17 -12.46 -15.94
CA MET A 1 7.58 -11.27 -15.16
C MET A 1 6.74 -10.10 -15.64
N SER A 2 5.87 -9.53 -14.81
CA SER A 2 5.17 -8.27 -15.13
C SER A 2 6.05 -7.09 -14.72
N LYS A 3 5.95 -5.98 -15.47
CA LYS A 3 6.63 -4.71 -15.18
C LYS A 3 5.58 -3.61 -15.26
N ILE A 4 5.58 -2.70 -14.27
CA ILE A 4 4.74 -1.51 -14.28
C ILE A 4 5.62 -0.27 -14.11
N THR A 5 5.16 0.87 -14.63
CA THR A 5 5.76 2.18 -14.35
C THR A 5 5.03 2.78 -13.16
N ALA A 6 5.78 3.19 -12.15
CA ALA A 6 5.26 3.76 -10.91
C ALA A 6 5.87 5.13 -10.66
N HIS A 7 5.07 6.04 -10.09
CA HIS A 7 5.58 7.28 -9.52
C HIS A 7 5.63 7.13 -8.00
N LEU A 8 6.82 7.33 -7.45
CA LEU A 8 7.11 7.21 -6.02
C LEU A 8 7.49 8.59 -5.47
N ALA A 9 6.81 9.02 -4.42
CA ALA A 9 7.20 10.20 -3.65
C ALA A 9 7.85 9.78 -2.32
N VAL A 10 9.03 10.34 -2.05
CA VAL A 10 9.79 10.21 -0.81
C VAL A 10 10.08 11.62 -0.31
N GLY A 11 9.96 11.85 0.99
CA GLY A 11 10.16 13.15 1.61
C GLY A 11 10.43 13.05 3.10
N GLU A 12 11.04 14.08 3.68
CA GLU A 12 11.29 14.14 5.12
C GLU A 12 9.98 14.11 5.91
N GLY A 13 9.95 13.34 6.99
CA GLY A 13 8.75 13.15 7.82
C GLY A 13 7.77 12.10 7.28
N LEU A 14 7.99 11.53 6.10
CA LEU A 14 7.25 10.36 5.64
C LEU A 14 7.87 9.09 6.23
N SER A 15 7.12 8.38 7.06
CA SER A 15 7.51 7.06 7.56
C SER A 15 7.31 5.95 6.53
N GLU A 16 6.56 6.21 5.46
CA GLU A 16 6.29 5.28 4.38
C GLU A 16 6.28 5.96 3.00
N PRO A 17 6.70 5.25 1.94
CA PRO A 17 6.51 5.65 0.55
C PRO A 17 5.06 6.04 0.22
N LEU A 18 4.85 7.18 -0.43
CA LEU A 18 3.56 7.51 -1.03
C LEU A 18 3.54 7.05 -2.49
N ILE A 19 2.50 6.29 -2.84
CA ILE A 19 2.24 5.82 -4.20
C ILE A 19 0.94 6.43 -4.70
N THR A 20 0.89 6.71 -6.00
CA THR A 20 -0.32 7.24 -6.66
C THR A 20 -1.39 6.17 -6.85
N ASP A 21 -2.65 6.57 -6.95
CA ASP A 21 -3.78 5.65 -7.22
C ASP A 21 -3.58 4.87 -8.54
N VAL A 22 -2.99 5.50 -9.57
CA VAL A 22 -2.63 4.83 -10.83
C VAL A 22 -1.66 3.67 -10.62
N THR A 23 -0.71 3.82 -9.69
CA THR A 23 0.23 2.75 -9.32
C THR A 23 -0.47 1.66 -8.52
N ILE A 24 -1.40 2.01 -7.63
CA ILE A 24 -2.21 1.06 -6.86
C ILE A 24 -3.00 0.15 -7.82
N ASP A 25 -3.68 0.74 -8.80
CA ASP A 25 -4.45 0.01 -9.81
C ASP A 25 -3.57 -0.89 -10.67
N ALA A 26 -2.44 -0.36 -11.18
CA ALA A 26 -1.52 -1.12 -12.01
C ALA A 26 -0.89 -2.31 -11.28
N LEU A 27 -0.71 -2.21 -9.96
CA LEU A 27 -0.23 -3.30 -9.10
C LEU A 27 -1.35 -4.25 -8.67
N GLY A 28 -2.61 -4.00 -9.04
CA GLY A 28 -3.76 -4.79 -8.60
C GLY A 28 -3.97 -4.72 -7.09
N ILE A 29 -3.59 -3.61 -6.44
CA ILE A 29 -3.77 -3.42 -5.01
C ILE A 29 -5.20 -2.93 -4.75
N GLN A 30 -5.90 -3.56 -3.81
CA GLN A 30 -7.21 -3.14 -3.33
C GLN A 30 -7.12 -2.75 -1.87
N ILE A 31 -7.38 -1.47 -1.57
CA ILE A 31 -7.34 -0.96 -0.20
C ILE A 31 -8.62 -1.35 0.54
N ILE A 32 -8.47 -1.89 1.73
CA ILE A 32 -9.58 -2.24 2.64
C ILE A 32 -9.72 -1.15 3.72
N SER A 33 -8.60 -0.67 4.28
CA SER A 33 -8.60 0.41 5.27
C SER A 33 -7.26 1.13 5.28
N PHE A 34 -7.26 2.40 4.86
CA PHE A 34 -6.07 3.26 4.83
C PHE A 34 -5.46 3.45 6.22
N GLY A 35 -6.26 3.87 7.21
CA GLY A 35 -5.75 4.17 8.56
C GLY A 35 -5.19 2.96 9.31
N LYS A 36 -5.58 1.74 8.91
CA LYS A 36 -5.09 0.48 9.50
C LYS A 36 -4.05 -0.23 8.62
N GLY A 37 -3.70 0.34 7.47
CA GLY A 37 -2.79 -0.29 6.50
C GLY A 37 -3.31 -1.63 5.96
N LEU A 38 -4.62 -1.83 5.86
CA LEU A 38 -5.21 -3.09 5.38
C LEU A 38 -5.47 -3.04 3.88
N TRP A 39 -4.99 -4.05 3.16
CA TRP A 39 -5.14 -4.17 1.72
C TRP A 39 -5.12 -5.65 1.29
N ARG A 40 -5.40 -5.91 0.01
CA ARG A 40 -5.23 -7.22 -0.63
C ARG A 40 -4.83 -7.04 -2.10
N HIS A 41 -4.25 -8.07 -2.71
CA HIS A 41 -4.08 -8.07 -4.16
C HIS A 41 -5.36 -8.55 -4.85
N ALA A 42 -5.61 -8.11 -6.09
CA ALA A 42 -6.79 -8.48 -6.87
C ALA A 42 -6.88 -10.00 -7.13
N SER A 43 -5.74 -10.70 -7.12
CA SER A 43 -5.67 -12.17 -7.24
C SER A 43 -5.67 -12.91 -5.89
N ASP A 44 -5.70 -12.20 -4.76
CA ASP A 44 -5.82 -12.85 -3.46
C ASP A 44 -7.27 -13.34 -3.26
N THR A 45 -7.45 -14.43 -2.51
CA THR A 45 -8.79 -14.86 -2.09
C THR A 45 -9.44 -13.78 -1.21
N PRO A 46 -10.78 -13.67 -1.16
CA PRO A 46 -11.45 -12.62 -0.38
C PRO A 46 -11.08 -12.59 1.11
N SER A 47 -10.71 -13.76 1.67
CA SER A 47 -10.29 -13.93 3.07
C SER A 47 -8.85 -13.50 3.35
N LYS A 48 -8.03 -13.28 2.32
CA LYS A 48 -6.61 -12.97 2.48
C LYS A 48 -6.41 -11.45 2.56
N ILE A 49 -6.16 -10.99 3.78
CA ILE A 49 -5.89 -9.59 4.10
C ILE A 49 -4.41 -9.43 4.42
N ARG A 50 -3.77 -8.44 3.81
CA ARG A 50 -2.39 -8.04 4.04
C ARG A 50 -2.35 -6.78 4.92
N ARG A 51 -1.25 -6.64 5.66
CA ARG A 51 -0.98 -5.49 6.53
C ARG A 51 0.28 -4.77 6.05
N GLY A 52 0.15 -3.47 5.80
CA GLY A 52 1.26 -2.53 5.72
C GLY A 52 1.71 -2.10 7.13
N MET A 53 2.63 -1.13 7.19
CA MET A 53 3.09 -0.58 8.46
C MET A 53 1.95 0.24 9.11
N PRO A 54 1.69 0.08 10.42
CA PRO A 54 0.71 0.92 11.10
C PRO A 54 1.17 2.38 11.09
N ARG A 55 0.31 3.31 10.67
CA ARG A 55 0.61 4.77 10.71
C ARG A 55 0.83 5.33 12.12
N TYR A 56 0.51 4.55 13.15
CA TYR A 56 0.67 4.90 14.56
C TYR A 56 1.22 3.71 15.36
N SER A 57 2.42 3.22 15.05
CA SER A 57 3.23 2.59 16.09
C SER A 57 4.03 3.69 16.75
N THR A 58 3.53 4.22 17.87
CA THR A 58 4.28 5.10 18.76
C THR A 58 5.64 4.45 19.05
N ILE A 59 6.71 5.01 18.48
CA ILE A 59 8.07 4.73 18.93
C ILE A 59 8.32 5.74 20.03
N TYR A 60 8.19 5.31 21.29
CA TYR A 60 8.95 5.87 22.40
C TYR A 60 10.24 5.06 22.52
#